data_AF-A0A7C6UH79-F1
#
_entry.id   AF-A0A7C6UH79-F1
#
_cell.length_a   1.000
_cell.length_b   1.000
_cell.length_c   1.000
_cell.angle_alpha   90.00
_cell.angle_beta   90.00
_cell.angle_gamma   90.00
#
_symmetry.space_group_name_H-M   'P 1'
#
loop_
_entity.id
_entity.type
_entity.pdbx_description
1 polymer ?
#
loop_
_entity_poly.entity_id
_entity_poly.type
_entity_poly.pdbx_seq_one_letter_code
_entity_poly.pdbx_strand_id
1 'polypeptide(L)'
;MKTLLKRLWLTLFIPTLVFAGDIENFARQMNDLYPSPTQEAFQAFQAQAKQLERKILTQDNNAGLLVALMIADMSQKHSWPIAGEGKIAALAREIIQGKSGLVKYIEDDQQIDPGKLDIWWCRYFSTGETTYLDKLLAYAGEEFPEKDIEKMLVIGSATWSFKSNCEQHPAVRNYARSQIQNPEYAHKKLFLKECAGIPPEEDFCWRNANGEPVPDSENRKTKDGFGAHLIITDNLGFYNDWRKWERPRISIAETAVIGQMVIPLVIYVNPRRDADECVDVTCDFTIIRPDGSIAHKIPDLTCANGKMQAPRNNLLLSQSELQWSADEGDPLGKWTFNVTVKDNNRGVEIPLTTSIEITE
;
A
#
# COMPACT_ATOMS: atom_id res chain seq x y z
N MET A 1 2.44 -28.70 10.69
CA MET A 1 2.97 -27.33 10.88
C MET A 1 1.92 -26.25 10.61
N LYS A 2 1.30 -26.17 9.41
CA LYS A 2 0.25 -25.18 9.07
C LYS A 2 -0.98 -25.15 10.00
N THR A 3 -1.38 -26.28 10.58
CA THR A 3 -2.52 -26.40 11.51
C THR A 3 -2.18 -26.11 12.98
N LEU A 4 -0.93 -26.30 13.38
CA LEU A 4 -0.45 -25.97 14.74
C LEU A 4 -0.21 -24.45 14.85
N LEU A 5 0.38 -23.84 13.81
CA LEU A 5 0.51 -22.38 13.72
C LEU A 5 -0.87 -21.69 13.68
N LYS A 6 -1.86 -22.22 12.95
CA LYS A 6 -3.21 -21.64 12.95
C LYS A 6 -3.89 -21.60 14.32
N ARG A 7 -3.59 -22.54 15.22
CA ARG A 7 -4.16 -22.57 16.58
C ARG A 7 -3.37 -21.71 17.58
N LEU A 8 -2.06 -21.55 17.39
CA LEU A 8 -1.24 -20.65 18.23
C LEU A 8 -1.54 -19.16 17.97
N TRP A 9 -2.02 -18.83 16.77
CA TRP A 9 -2.19 -17.45 16.31
C TRP A 9 -3.56 -16.84 16.64
N LEU A 10 -4.54 -17.66 17.03
CA LEU A 10 -5.89 -17.20 17.38
C LEU A 10 -6.01 -16.66 18.82
N THR A 11 -4.96 -16.80 19.64
CA THR A 11 -4.99 -16.48 21.08
C THR A 11 -4.32 -15.16 21.47
N LEU A 12 -3.73 -14.43 20.52
CA LEU A 12 -2.94 -13.22 20.78
C LEU A 12 -3.38 -12.07 19.86
N PHE A 13 -4.60 -11.55 20.05
CA PHE A 13 -4.93 -10.11 20.08
C PHE A 13 -6.44 -9.85 20.18
N ILE A 14 -6.73 -8.64 20.66
CA ILE A 14 -7.99 -8.09 21.16
C ILE A 14 -9.18 -8.00 20.17
N PRO A 15 -9.10 -8.11 18.83
CA PRO A 15 -10.31 -8.15 18.00
C PRO A 15 -10.95 -9.55 17.91
N THR A 16 -10.29 -10.61 18.36
CA THR A 16 -10.89 -11.95 18.42
C THR A 16 -10.66 -12.61 19.77
N LEU A 17 -10.78 -11.84 20.85
CA LEU A 17 -11.35 -12.46 22.02
C LEU A 17 -12.80 -12.75 21.64
N VAL A 18 -13.08 -14.00 21.25
CA VAL A 18 -14.45 -14.50 21.13
C VAL A 18 -15.02 -14.54 22.54
N PHE A 19 -15.31 -13.35 23.05
CA PHE A 19 -15.95 -13.13 24.32
C PHE A 19 -17.44 -13.17 24.08
N ALA A 20 -18.15 -14.08 24.73
CA ALA A 20 -19.60 -13.98 24.78
C ALA A 20 -19.99 -12.81 25.70
N GLY A 21 -20.74 -11.84 25.18
CA GLY A 21 -21.42 -10.81 25.98
C GLY A 21 -20.53 -9.66 26.47
N ASP A 22 -20.59 -9.37 27.77
CA ASP A 22 -20.09 -8.10 28.35
C ASP A 22 -18.62 -7.77 28.08
N ILE A 23 -17.76 -8.77 27.89
CA ILE A 23 -16.31 -8.55 27.70
C ILE A 23 -15.99 -8.08 26.27
N GLU A 24 -16.79 -8.47 25.26
CA GLU A 24 -16.61 -7.96 23.90
C GLU A 24 -16.91 -6.45 23.84
N ASN A 25 -17.98 -6.02 24.50
CA ASN A 25 -18.32 -4.60 24.61
C ASN A 25 -17.24 -3.81 25.36
N PHE A 26 -16.66 -4.41 26.41
CA PHE A 26 -15.54 -3.79 27.13
C PHE A 26 -14.28 -3.66 26.26
N ALA A 27 -13.94 -4.68 25.47
CA ALA A 27 -12.83 -4.62 24.51
C ALA A 27 -13.06 -3.54 23.43
N ARG A 28 -14.30 -3.40 22.93
CA ARG A 28 -14.65 -2.34 21.98
C ARG A 28 -14.46 -0.94 22.59
N GLN A 29 -14.85 -0.75 23.85
CA GLN A 29 -14.62 0.53 24.54
C GLN A 29 -13.14 0.89 24.66
N MET A 30 -12.24 -0.08 24.86
CA MET A 30 -10.79 0.19 24.85
C MET A 30 -10.34 0.79 23.51
N ASN A 31 -10.85 0.24 22.40
CA ASN A 31 -10.51 0.71 21.05
C ASN A 31 -11.09 2.09 20.72
N ASP A 32 -12.24 2.44 21.29
CA ASP A 32 -12.92 3.72 21.04
C ASP A 32 -12.40 4.86 21.94
N LEU A 33 -11.72 4.53 23.05
CA LEU A 33 -11.31 5.50 24.05
C LEU A 33 -10.11 6.35 23.62
N TYR A 34 -9.14 5.75 22.92
CA TYR A 34 -7.86 6.40 22.60
C TYR A 34 -7.91 7.51 21.54
N PRO A 35 -8.79 7.49 20.51
CA PRO A 35 -8.80 8.55 19.51
C PRO A 35 -9.28 9.89 20.09
N SER A 36 -10.07 9.87 21.17
CA SER A 36 -10.64 11.07 21.80
C SER A 36 -10.97 10.80 23.28
N PRO A 37 -9.96 10.61 24.16
CA PRO A 37 -10.21 10.23 25.53
C PRO A 37 -10.83 11.40 26.30
N THR A 38 -11.88 11.12 27.08
CA THR A 38 -12.44 12.06 28.06
C THR A 38 -12.36 11.48 29.46
N GLN A 39 -12.39 12.35 30.47
CA GLN A 39 -12.35 11.92 31.86
C GLN A 39 -13.57 11.07 32.21
N GLU A 40 -14.74 11.40 31.66
CA GLU A 40 -15.98 10.64 31.86
C GLU A 40 -15.89 9.24 31.25
N ALA A 41 -15.37 9.13 30.01
CA ALA A 41 -15.19 7.84 29.35
C ALA A 41 -14.15 6.98 30.09
N PHE A 42 -13.07 7.60 30.58
CA PHE A 42 -12.08 6.93 31.42
C PHE A 42 -12.66 6.43 32.76
N GLN A 43 -13.52 7.22 33.41
CA GLN A 43 -14.22 6.79 34.63
C GLN A 43 -15.18 5.64 34.36
N ALA A 44 -15.93 5.69 33.25
CA ALA A 44 -16.82 4.61 32.83
C ALA A 44 -16.04 3.32 32.54
N PHE A 45 -14.89 3.42 31.86
CA PHE A 45 -13.99 2.31 31.60
C PHE A 45 -13.49 1.65 32.90
N GLN A 46 -13.03 2.45 33.87
CA GLN A 46 -12.59 1.94 35.18
C GLN A 46 -13.74 1.26 35.95
N ALA A 47 -14.94 1.83 35.94
CA ALA A 47 -16.11 1.25 36.58
C ALA A 47 -16.49 -0.11 35.95
N GLN A 48 -16.44 -0.21 34.62
CA GLN A 48 -16.72 -1.47 33.92
C GLN A 48 -15.61 -2.51 34.16
N ALA A 49 -14.34 -2.10 34.15
CA ALA A 49 -13.22 -2.96 34.52
C ALA A 49 -13.41 -3.57 35.91
N LYS A 50 -13.90 -2.77 36.87
CA LYS A 50 -14.24 -3.26 38.21
C LYS A 50 -15.38 -4.27 38.20
N GLN A 51 -16.46 -3.98 37.47
CA GLN A 51 -17.60 -4.89 37.35
C GLN A 51 -17.19 -6.25 36.75
N LEU A 52 -16.27 -6.23 35.80
CA LEU A 52 -15.78 -7.41 35.08
C LEU A 52 -14.51 -8.02 35.69
N GLU A 53 -13.99 -7.47 36.79
CA GLU A 53 -12.67 -7.80 37.35
C GLU A 53 -12.46 -9.30 37.53
N ARG A 54 -13.46 -10.01 38.08
CA ARG A 54 -13.37 -11.47 38.25
C ARG A 54 -13.26 -12.20 36.92
N LYS A 55 -14.03 -11.81 35.91
CA LYS A 55 -14.02 -12.44 34.58
C LYS A 55 -12.71 -12.15 33.82
N ILE A 56 -12.18 -10.93 33.98
CA ILE A 56 -10.93 -10.48 33.36
C ILE A 56 -9.74 -11.24 33.97
N LEU A 57 -9.69 -11.35 35.30
CA LEU A 57 -8.57 -11.99 36.01
C LEU A 57 -8.54 -13.51 35.86
N THR A 58 -9.64 -14.15 35.44
CA THR A 58 -9.67 -15.58 35.16
C THR A 58 -9.27 -15.93 33.72
N GLN A 59 -8.91 -14.95 32.89
CA GLN A 59 -8.39 -15.22 31.55
C GLN A 59 -6.89 -15.56 31.62
N ASP A 60 -6.47 -16.63 30.95
CA ASP A 60 -5.08 -17.12 30.93
C ASP A 60 -4.14 -16.31 30.01
N ASN A 61 -4.47 -15.05 29.71
CA ASN A 61 -3.80 -14.23 28.68
C ASN A 61 -3.35 -12.85 29.18
N ASN A 62 -3.10 -12.70 30.48
CA ASN A 62 -2.69 -11.42 31.08
C ASN A 62 -3.72 -10.27 30.90
N ALA A 63 -4.99 -10.54 30.60
CA ALA A 63 -5.98 -9.47 30.40
C ALA A 63 -6.06 -8.49 31.60
N GLY A 64 -5.96 -8.99 32.83
CA GLY A 64 -5.93 -8.13 34.01
C GLY A 64 -4.75 -7.17 34.06
N LEU A 65 -3.59 -7.61 33.58
CA LEU A 65 -2.40 -6.79 33.45
C LEU A 65 -2.59 -5.69 32.40
N LEU A 66 -3.06 -6.05 31.21
CA LEU A 66 -3.25 -5.09 30.11
C LEU A 66 -4.29 -4.02 30.47
N VAL A 67 -5.39 -4.40 31.14
CA VAL A 67 -6.38 -3.43 31.62
C VAL A 67 -5.79 -2.51 32.69
N ALA A 68 -5.01 -3.05 33.63
CA ALA A 68 -4.33 -2.24 34.64
C ALA A 68 -3.29 -1.28 34.03
N LEU A 69 -2.54 -1.74 33.03
CA LEU A 69 -1.58 -0.93 32.29
C LEU A 69 -2.27 0.22 31.56
N MET A 70 -3.38 -0.05 30.87
CA MET A 70 -4.16 0.99 30.20
C MET A 70 -4.67 2.05 31.18
N ILE A 71 -5.17 1.64 32.34
CA ILE A 71 -5.60 2.56 33.40
C ILE A 71 -4.42 3.41 33.90
N ALA A 72 -3.25 2.80 34.12
CA ALA A 72 -2.05 3.49 34.58
C ALA A 72 -1.57 4.53 33.56
N ASP A 73 -1.40 4.13 32.30
CA ASP A 73 -0.87 4.99 31.24
C ASP A 73 -1.81 6.18 30.95
N MET A 74 -3.13 5.94 30.88
CA MET A 74 -4.12 7.00 30.72
C MET A 74 -4.14 7.97 31.91
N SER A 75 -4.07 7.43 33.14
CA SER A 75 -4.01 8.23 34.36
C SER A 75 -2.78 9.13 34.37
N GLN A 76 -1.60 8.59 34.03
CA GLN A 76 -0.36 9.36 33.97
C GLN A 76 -0.41 10.42 32.86
N LYS A 77 -0.82 10.03 31.64
CA LYS A 77 -0.86 10.94 30.49
C LYS A 77 -1.80 12.13 30.71
N HIS A 78 -2.98 11.87 31.25
CA HIS A 78 -4.04 12.89 31.37
C HIS A 78 -4.17 13.48 32.78
N SER A 79 -3.34 13.04 33.73
CA SER A 79 -3.45 13.39 35.15
C SER A 79 -4.83 13.07 35.75
N TRP A 80 -5.50 12.03 35.24
CA TRP A 80 -6.80 11.60 35.75
C TRP A 80 -6.64 10.62 36.92
N PRO A 81 -7.51 10.68 37.94
CA PRO A 81 -7.37 9.81 39.10
C PRO A 81 -7.75 8.36 38.76
N ILE A 82 -6.98 7.40 39.31
CA ILE A 82 -7.36 5.99 39.35
C ILE A 82 -8.43 5.79 40.42
N ALA A 83 -9.67 5.60 39.98
CA ALA A 83 -10.83 5.42 40.83
C ALA A 83 -11.03 3.95 41.27
N GLY A 84 -11.73 3.77 42.39
CA GLY A 84 -12.19 2.46 42.84
C GLY A 84 -11.17 1.61 43.60
N GLU A 85 -11.66 0.46 44.06
CA GLU A 85 -10.91 -0.56 44.80
C GLU A 85 -10.89 -1.87 43.98
N GLY A 86 -9.94 -2.76 44.21
CA GLY A 86 -9.83 -4.03 43.47
C GLY A 86 -8.41 -4.35 43.06
N LYS A 87 -8.22 -5.56 42.55
CA LYS A 87 -6.93 -6.05 42.07
C LYS A 87 -6.46 -5.29 40.83
N ILE A 88 -7.34 -4.96 39.88
CA ILE A 88 -6.96 -4.21 38.66
C ILE A 88 -6.56 -2.77 39.02
N ALA A 89 -7.36 -2.08 39.84
CA ALA A 89 -7.04 -0.72 40.28
C ALA A 89 -5.77 -0.66 41.17
N ALA A 90 -5.57 -1.66 42.03
CA ALA A 90 -4.34 -1.79 42.81
C ALA A 90 -3.12 -2.00 41.91
N LEU A 91 -3.24 -2.88 40.92
CA LEU A 91 -2.18 -3.16 39.95
C LEU A 91 -1.83 -1.92 39.11
N ALA A 92 -2.83 -1.14 38.68
CA ALA A 92 -2.59 0.11 37.95
C ALA A 92 -1.80 1.12 38.80
N ARG A 93 -2.12 1.25 40.09
CA ARG A 93 -1.34 2.10 41.01
C ARG A 93 0.06 1.57 41.25
N GLU A 94 0.23 0.25 41.33
CA GLU A 94 1.54 -0.40 41.45
C GLU A 94 2.42 -0.11 40.24
N ILE A 95 1.85 -0.15 39.03
CA ILE A 95 2.52 0.21 37.78
C ILE A 95 3.03 1.66 37.84
N ILE A 96 2.18 2.62 38.23
CA ILE A 96 2.57 4.03 38.39
C ILE A 96 3.69 4.20 39.44
N GLN A 97 3.65 3.44 40.53
CA GLN A 97 4.67 3.55 41.59
C GLN A 97 6.03 2.98 41.18
N GLY A 98 6.06 2.08 40.20
CA GLY A 98 7.29 1.55 39.62
C GLY A 98 8.07 0.57 40.49
N LYS A 99 7.44 -0.04 41.51
CA LYS A 99 8.15 -0.74 42.59
C LYS A 99 8.17 -2.28 42.52
N SER A 100 7.66 -2.90 41.45
CA SER A 100 7.56 -4.36 41.36
C SER A 100 8.32 -4.98 40.20
N GLY A 101 8.60 -6.28 40.32
CA GLY A 101 9.24 -7.06 39.26
C GLY A 101 8.41 -7.10 37.96
N LEU A 102 7.09 -6.93 38.07
CA LEU A 102 6.20 -6.78 36.93
C LEU A 102 6.46 -5.46 36.19
N VAL A 103 6.60 -4.34 36.90
CA VAL A 103 6.98 -3.06 36.29
C VAL A 103 8.33 -3.18 35.59
N LYS A 104 9.28 -3.90 36.20
CA LYS A 104 10.58 -4.13 35.56
C LYS A 104 10.42 -4.80 34.19
N TYR A 105 9.57 -5.82 34.06
CA TYR A 105 9.26 -6.44 32.76
C TYR A 105 8.55 -5.48 31.79
N ILE A 106 7.57 -4.70 32.28
CA ILE A 106 6.86 -3.70 31.47
C ILE A 106 7.83 -2.67 30.87
N GLU A 107 8.82 -2.21 31.64
CA GLU A 107 9.79 -1.19 31.19
C GLU A 107 11.02 -1.79 30.49
N ASP A 108 11.30 -3.08 30.65
CA ASP A 108 12.48 -3.73 30.04
C ASP A 108 12.22 -4.07 28.57
N ASP A 109 12.66 -3.19 27.67
CA ASP A 109 12.60 -3.42 26.22
C ASP A 109 13.75 -4.30 25.69
N GLN A 110 14.57 -4.92 26.55
CA GLN A 110 15.54 -5.93 26.13
C GLN A 110 14.92 -7.33 26.08
N GLN A 111 13.88 -7.58 26.87
CA GLN A 111 13.15 -8.85 26.87
C GLN A 111 11.95 -8.76 25.93
N ILE A 112 12.14 -9.20 24.68
CA ILE A 112 11.08 -9.15 23.67
C ILE A 112 10.51 -10.55 23.42
N ASP A 113 9.27 -10.72 23.84
CA ASP A 113 8.42 -11.88 23.60
C ASP A 113 7.04 -11.42 23.07
N PRO A 114 6.14 -12.34 22.67
CA PRO A 114 4.81 -11.94 22.21
C PRO A 114 4.00 -11.11 23.23
N GLY A 115 4.18 -11.35 24.54
CA GLY A 115 3.50 -10.57 25.59
C GLY A 115 4.00 -9.13 25.66
N LYS A 116 5.27 -8.90 25.33
CA LYS A 116 5.82 -7.54 25.21
C LYS A 116 5.17 -6.76 24.05
N LEU A 117 4.80 -7.43 22.96
CA LEU A 117 4.05 -6.79 21.86
C LEU A 117 2.66 -6.35 22.34
N ASP A 118 1.98 -7.16 23.17
CA ASP A 118 0.70 -6.80 23.79
C ASP A 118 0.81 -5.53 24.63
N ILE A 119 1.90 -5.42 25.41
CA ILE A 119 2.20 -4.24 26.22
C ILE A 119 2.36 -3.00 25.33
N TRP A 120 3.15 -3.06 24.25
CA TRP A 120 3.36 -1.89 23.38
C TRP A 120 2.08 -1.43 22.67
N TRP A 121 1.27 -2.36 22.16
CA TRP A 121 -0.04 -1.99 21.61
C TRP A 121 -0.96 -1.40 22.67
N CYS A 122 -1.00 -1.98 23.87
CA CYS A 122 -1.79 -1.44 24.97
C CYS A 122 -1.35 -0.01 25.31
N ARG A 123 -0.04 0.25 25.40
CA ARG A 123 0.50 1.59 25.60
C ARG A 123 0.12 2.56 24.48
N TYR A 124 0.23 2.14 23.21
CA TYR A 124 -0.22 2.94 22.07
C TYR A 124 -1.71 3.26 22.16
N PHE A 125 -2.57 2.28 22.42
CA PHE A 125 -4.01 2.51 22.57
C PHE A 125 -4.40 3.19 23.89
N SER A 126 -3.46 3.41 24.81
CA SER A 126 -3.72 4.20 26.01
C SER A 126 -3.29 5.66 25.82
N THR A 127 -2.25 5.87 25.02
CA THR A 127 -1.53 7.15 24.95
C THR A 127 -1.50 7.77 23.56
N GLY A 128 -1.80 7.05 22.49
CA GLY A 128 -1.61 7.50 21.10
C GLY A 128 -0.15 7.83 20.74
N GLU A 129 0.84 7.51 21.58
CA GLU A 129 2.25 7.82 21.32
C GLU A 129 2.85 6.87 20.30
N THR A 130 3.35 7.41 19.18
CA THR A 130 3.85 6.59 18.06
C THR A 130 5.15 5.86 18.38
N THR A 131 5.87 6.20 19.45
CA THR A 131 7.08 5.47 19.86
C THR A 131 6.82 3.98 20.08
N TYR A 132 5.62 3.61 20.53
CA TYR A 132 5.24 2.21 20.67
C TYR A 132 5.00 1.53 19.31
N LEU A 133 4.50 2.30 18.32
CA LEU A 133 4.42 1.82 16.94
C LEU A 133 5.80 1.69 16.30
N ASP A 134 6.76 2.55 16.64
CA ASP A 134 8.16 2.41 16.21
C ASP A 134 8.75 1.09 16.76
N LYS A 135 8.55 0.80 18.05
CA LYS A 135 8.98 -0.47 18.67
C LYS A 135 8.36 -1.70 18.01
N LEU A 136 7.05 -1.65 17.71
CA LEU A 136 6.36 -2.72 16.98
C LEU A 136 6.89 -2.87 15.55
N LEU A 137 7.10 -1.75 14.86
CA LEU A 137 7.60 -1.72 13.50
C LEU A 137 9.05 -2.18 13.41
N ALA A 138 9.86 -2.09 14.47
CA ALA A 138 11.20 -2.68 14.50
C ALA A 138 11.18 -4.20 14.20
N TYR A 139 10.10 -4.90 14.55
CA TYR A 139 9.93 -6.34 14.31
C TYR A 139 8.96 -6.66 13.18
N ALA A 140 7.91 -5.87 12.99
CA ALA A 140 6.92 -6.10 11.96
C ALA A 140 7.55 -5.97 10.55
N GLY A 141 7.22 -6.89 9.65
CA GLY A 141 7.72 -6.89 8.28
C GLY A 141 9.19 -7.28 8.12
N GLU A 142 9.86 -7.75 9.18
CA GLU A 142 11.21 -8.32 9.09
C GLU A 142 11.19 -9.72 8.44
N GLU A 143 12.33 -10.12 7.87
CA GLU A 143 12.54 -11.48 7.39
C GLU A 143 12.67 -12.47 8.56
N PHE A 144 12.17 -13.69 8.38
CA PHE A 144 12.28 -14.72 9.42
C PHE A 144 13.73 -15.24 9.53
N PRO A 145 14.34 -15.18 10.72
CA PRO A 145 15.69 -15.70 10.93
C PRO A 145 15.70 -17.23 10.87
N GLU A 146 16.61 -17.87 10.14
CA GLU A 146 16.57 -19.33 9.88
C GLU A 146 16.63 -20.23 11.14
N LYS A 147 17.24 -19.76 12.24
CA LYS A 147 17.60 -20.61 13.39
C LYS A 147 17.17 -20.07 14.76
N ASP A 148 16.31 -19.06 14.78
CA ASP A 148 15.86 -18.41 16.02
C ASP A 148 14.33 -18.44 16.12
N ILE A 149 13.81 -19.51 16.73
CA ILE A 149 12.36 -19.78 16.83
C ILE A 149 11.66 -18.71 17.66
N GLU A 150 12.27 -18.24 18.74
CA GLU A 150 11.70 -17.20 19.60
C GLU A 150 11.55 -15.89 18.83
N LYS A 151 12.60 -15.49 18.10
CA LYS A 151 12.55 -14.30 17.25
C LYS A 151 11.59 -14.46 16.07
N MET A 152 11.50 -15.65 15.46
CA MET A 152 10.48 -15.94 14.44
C MET A 152 9.05 -15.71 14.97
N LEU A 153 8.76 -16.15 16.20
CA LEU A 153 7.45 -15.96 16.83
C LEU A 153 7.16 -14.47 17.04
N VAL A 154 8.12 -13.71 17.56
CA VAL A 154 8.00 -12.26 17.75
C VAL A 154 7.74 -11.54 16.43
N ILE A 155 8.56 -11.79 15.40
CA ILE A 155 8.41 -11.16 14.07
C ILE A 155 7.05 -11.52 13.47
N GLY A 156 6.64 -12.78 13.58
CA GLY A 156 5.35 -13.24 13.06
C GLY A 156 4.19 -12.50 13.73
N SER A 157 4.16 -12.49 15.07
CA SER A 157 3.13 -11.82 15.86
C SER A 157 3.10 -10.32 15.62
N ALA A 158 4.27 -9.65 15.55
CA ALA A 158 4.36 -8.22 15.26
C ALA A 158 3.84 -7.90 13.85
N THR A 159 4.28 -8.66 12.84
CA THR A 159 3.88 -8.48 11.43
C THR A 159 2.36 -8.58 11.26
N TRP A 160 1.75 -9.60 11.84
CA TRP A 160 0.31 -9.81 11.70
C TRP A 160 -0.52 -8.85 12.53
N SER A 161 -0.16 -8.60 13.79
CA SER A 161 -0.90 -7.65 14.63
C SER A 161 -0.83 -6.24 14.05
N PHE A 162 0.30 -5.83 13.49
CA PHE A 162 0.46 -4.54 12.83
C PHE A 162 -0.41 -4.40 11.57
N LYS A 163 -0.45 -5.41 10.69
CA LYS A 163 -1.37 -5.44 9.54
C LYS A 163 -2.82 -5.35 9.99
N SER A 164 -3.22 -6.21 10.92
CA SER A 164 -4.59 -6.27 11.42
C SER A 164 -5.03 -4.94 12.05
N ASN A 165 -4.15 -4.28 12.81
CA ASN A 165 -4.43 -2.97 13.37
C ASN A 165 -4.46 -1.85 12.32
N CYS A 166 -3.68 -1.94 11.23
CA CYS A 166 -3.81 -0.99 10.12
C CYS A 166 -5.15 -1.12 9.37
N GLU A 167 -5.71 -2.33 9.31
CA GLU A 167 -7.05 -2.55 8.74
C GLU A 167 -8.13 -1.93 9.63
N GLN A 168 -8.01 -2.06 10.95
CA GLN A 168 -9.04 -1.65 11.92
C GLN A 168 -8.94 -0.19 12.34
N HIS A 169 -7.73 0.38 12.40
CA HIS A 169 -7.48 1.69 12.99
C HIS A 169 -6.84 2.66 11.98
N PRO A 170 -7.59 3.69 11.52
CA PRO A 170 -7.06 4.69 10.59
C PRO A 170 -5.78 5.38 11.06
N ALA A 171 -5.61 5.61 12.36
CA ALA A 171 -4.40 6.22 12.92
C ALA A 171 -3.15 5.34 12.69
N VAL A 172 -3.27 4.02 12.89
CA VAL A 172 -2.17 3.06 12.67
C VAL A 172 -1.86 2.96 11.17
N ARG A 173 -2.90 2.93 10.32
CA ARG A 173 -2.75 2.97 8.85
C ARG A 173 -2.01 4.22 8.37
N ASN A 174 -2.37 5.37 8.93
CA ASN A 174 -1.75 6.65 8.58
C ASN A 174 -0.29 6.71 9.05
N TYR A 175 0.01 6.15 10.22
CA TYR A 175 1.39 5.94 10.67
C TYR A 175 2.17 5.04 9.70
N ALA A 176 1.62 3.89 9.30
CA ALA A 176 2.29 3.03 8.30
C ALA A 176 2.58 3.78 7.00
N ARG A 177 1.63 4.62 6.55
CA ARG A 177 1.81 5.47 5.35
C ARG A 177 2.92 6.50 5.52
N SER A 178 3.04 7.14 6.68
CA SER A 178 4.10 8.15 6.92
C SER A 178 5.50 7.53 6.95
N GLN A 179 5.62 6.23 7.27
CA GLN A 179 6.90 5.53 7.31
C GLN A 179 7.39 5.01 5.94
N ILE A 180 6.58 5.06 4.88
CA ILE A 180 6.93 4.50 3.55
C ILE A 180 8.21 5.13 2.96
N GLN A 181 8.45 6.42 3.23
CA GLN A 181 9.61 7.16 2.72
C GLN A 181 10.73 7.28 3.75
N ASN A 182 10.57 6.68 4.94
CA ASN A 182 11.61 6.70 5.96
C ASN A 182 12.78 5.80 5.53
N PRO A 183 14.02 6.32 5.37
CA PRO A 183 15.18 5.52 4.98
C PRO A 183 15.48 4.35 5.92
N GLU A 184 15.16 4.47 7.21
CA GLU A 184 15.35 3.40 8.20
C GLU A 184 14.51 2.14 7.88
N TYR A 185 13.38 2.32 7.20
CA TYR A 185 12.44 1.25 6.86
C TYR A 185 12.39 0.96 5.36
N ALA A 186 13.44 1.30 4.62
CA ALA A 186 13.49 1.10 3.17
C ALA A 186 13.25 -0.37 2.77
N HIS A 187 13.78 -1.34 3.53
CA HIS A 187 13.56 -2.78 3.29
C HIS A 187 12.12 -3.23 3.57
N LYS A 188 11.35 -2.46 4.35
CA LYS A 188 9.95 -2.75 4.71
C LYS A 188 8.94 -2.06 3.81
N LYS A 189 9.37 -1.35 2.76
CA LYS A 189 8.52 -0.51 1.92
C LYS A 189 7.28 -1.24 1.40
N LEU A 190 7.41 -2.49 0.96
CA LEU A 190 6.27 -3.28 0.46
C LEU A 190 5.27 -3.62 1.59
N PHE A 191 5.77 -4.06 2.74
CA PHE A 191 4.97 -4.33 3.93
C PHE A 191 4.21 -3.07 4.39
N LEU A 192 4.89 -1.92 4.42
CA LEU A 192 4.29 -0.64 4.80
C LEU A 192 3.24 -0.16 3.80
N LYS A 193 3.46 -0.35 2.49
CA LYS A 193 2.44 -0.08 1.46
C LYS A 193 1.19 -0.92 1.68
N GLU A 194 1.34 -2.23 1.89
CA GLU A 194 0.24 -3.14 2.20
C GLU A 194 -0.54 -2.67 3.43
N CYS A 195 0.16 -2.39 4.54
CA CYS A 195 -0.43 -1.86 5.76
C CYS A 195 -1.15 -0.53 5.54
N ALA A 196 -0.61 0.35 4.70
CA ALA A 196 -1.22 1.64 4.35
C ALA A 196 -2.46 1.52 3.45
N GLY A 197 -2.88 0.31 3.07
CA GLY A 197 -3.94 0.06 2.10
C GLY A 197 -3.57 0.51 0.69
N ILE A 198 -2.26 0.66 0.43
CA ILE A 198 -1.75 0.91 -0.91
C ILE A 198 -1.60 -0.48 -1.54
N PRO A 199 -2.35 -0.80 -2.61
CA PRO A 199 -2.21 -2.09 -3.26
C PRO A 199 -0.74 -2.32 -3.61
N PRO A 200 -0.22 -3.55 -3.46
CA PRO A 200 1.11 -3.86 -3.93
C PRO A 200 1.23 -3.38 -5.37
N GLU A 201 2.35 -2.75 -5.71
CA GLU A 201 2.68 -2.50 -7.11
C GLU A 201 2.61 -3.87 -7.78
N GLU A 202 1.62 -4.08 -8.66
CA GLU A 202 1.61 -5.29 -9.46
C GLU A 202 2.92 -5.23 -10.26
N ASP A 203 3.81 -6.20 -10.01
CA ASP A 203 5.04 -6.43 -10.78
C ASP A 203 4.62 -6.81 -12.20
N PHE A 204 4.17 -5.79 -12.94
CA PHE A 204 3.81 -5.91 -14.32
C PHE A 204 5.11 -5.90 -15.12
N CYS A 205 5.34 -7.00 -15.82
CA CYS A 205 6.30 -7.07 -16.89
C CYS A 205 5.58 -7.39 -18.20
N TRP A 206 6.08 -6.85 -19.30
CA TRP A 206 5.63 -7.25 -20.62
C TRP A 206 5.87 -8.73 -20.82
N ARG A 207 4.93 -9.43 -21.47
CA ARG A 207 5.04 -10.86 -21.77
C ARG A 207 4.82 -11.12 -23.25
N ASN A 208 5.59 -12.05 -23.81
CA ASN A 208 5.40 -12.49 -25.18
C ASN A 208 4.20 -13.46 -25.27
N ALA A 209 3.91 -13.96 -26.48
CA ALA A 209 2.82 -14.90 -26.70
C ALA A 209 2.95 -16.23 -25.92
N ASN A 210 4.16 -16.59 -25.48
CA ASN A 210 4.44 -17.77 -24.67
C ASN A 210 4.34 -17.49 -23.16
N GLY A 211 4.04 -16.25 -22.76
CA GLY A 211 3.97 -15.83 -21.36
C GLY A 211 5.32 -15.49 -20.73
N GLU A 212 6.41 -15.52 -21.49
CA GLU A 212 7.76 -15.21 -21.00
C GLU A 212 7.93 -13.69 -20.84
N PRO A 213 8.62 -13.23 -19.79
CA PRO A 213 8.88 -11.80 -19.60
C PRO A 213 9.72 -11.26 -20.76
N VAL A 214 9.36 -10.08 -21.23
CA VAL A 214 10.05 -9.34 -22.27
C VAL A 214 10.67 -8.11 -21.63
N PRO A 215 11.99 -7.88 -21.81
CA PRO A 215 12.65 -6.72 -21.24
C PRO A 215 12.14 -5.43 -21.90
N ASP A 216 12.38 -4.33 -21.18
CA ASP A 216 12.15 -2.99 -21.69
C ASP A 216 13.03 -2.69 -22.91
N SER A 217 12.50 -1.86 -23.81
CA SER A 217 13.13 -1.31 -25.00
C SER A 217 12.78 0.17 -25.14
N GLU A 218 13.41 0.89 -26.07
CA GLU A 218 13.15 2.34 -26.22
C GLU A 218 11.69 2.67 -26.52
N ASN A 219 10.98 1.79 -27.21
CA ASN A 219 9.58 1.95 -27.54
C ASN A 219 8.63 1.19 -26.60
N ARG A 220 9.12 0.44 -25.60
CA ARG A 220 8.27 -0.33 -24.67
C ARG A 220 8.90 -0.41 -23.29
N LYS A 221 8.27 0.16 -22.27
CA LYS A 221 8.85 0.21 -20.92
C LYS A 221 7.82 -0.09 -19.84
N THR A 222 8.29 -0.43 -18.64
CA THR A 222 7.48 -0.46 -17.43
C THR A 222 8.11 0.39 -16.33
N LYS A 223 7.28 1.04 -15.52
CA LYS A 223 7.71 1.81 -14.37
C LYS A 223 6.63 1.75 -13.29
N ASP A 224 7.02 1.33 -12.09
CA ASP A 224 6.14 1.20 -10.92
C ASP A 224 4.83 0.45 -11.21
N GLY A 225 4.90 -0.62 -12.01
CA GLY A 225 3.76 -1.45 -12.43
C GLY A 225 2.89 -0.87 -13.54
N PHE A 226 3.17 0.34 -14.05
CA PHE A 226 2.52 0.92 -15.24
C PHE A 226 3.38 0.58 -16.47
N GLY A 227 2.74 0.16 -17.57
CA GLY A 227 3.45 -0.16 -18.81
C GLY A 227 2.95 0.65 -19.99
N ALA A 228 3.86 1.03 -20.89
CA ALA A 228 3.51 1.68 -22.14
C ALA A 228 4.36 1.17 -23.32
N HIS A 229 3.78 1.16 -24.53
CA HIS A 229 4.39 0.71 -25.78
C HIS A 229 3.95 1.64 -26.92
N LEU A 230 4.92 2.15 -27.68
CA LEU A 230 4.74 3.00 -28.85
C LEU A 230 5.07 2.21 -30.12
N ILE A 231 4.13 2.19 -31.06
CA ILE A 231 4.24 1.49 -32.34
C ILE A 231 3.76 2.42 -33.45
N ILE A 232 4.40 2.41 -34.62
CA ILE A 232 3.85 3.07 -35.82
C ILE A 232 3.19 2.00 -36.69
N THR A 233 1.96 2.24 -37.14
CA THR A 233 1.25 1.35 -38.06
C THR A 233 0.76 2.10 -39.29
N ASP A 234 0.71 1.43 -40.43
CA ASP A 234 0.05 1.86 -41.66
C ASP A 234 -1.41 1.37 -41.74
N ASN A 235 -1.87 0.56 -40.77
CA ASN A 235 -3.28 0.15 -40.69
C ASN A 235 -4.15 1.27 -40.13
N LEU A 236 -4.67 2.13 -41.01
CA LEU A 236 -5.57 3.23 -40.63
C LEU A 236 -6.88 2.76 -39.97
N GLY A 237 -7.26 1.49 -40.16
CA GLY A 237 -8.44 0.87 -39.55
C GLY A 237 -8.21 0.28 -38.15
N PHE A 238 -6.99 0.37 -37.60
CA PHE A 238 -6.60 -0.40 -36.42
C PHE A 238 -7.48 -0.14 -35.19
N TYR A 239 -7.92 1.10 -34.95
CA TYR A 239 -8.82 1.42 -33.82
C TYR A 239 -10.16 0.68 -33.91
N ASN A 240 -10.70 0.52 -35.12
CA ASN A 240 -11.91 -0.25 -35.35
C ASN A 240 -11.66 -1.75 -35.18
N ASP A 241 -10.50 -2.24 -35.62
CA ASP A 241 -10.10 -3.64 -35.42
C ASP A 241 -9.91 -3.98 -33.95
N TRP A 242 -9.32 -3.08 -33.15
CA TRP A 242 -9.10 -3.24 -31.71
C TRP A 242 -10.41 -3.42 -30.92
N ARG A 243 -11.51 -2.82 -31.40
CA ARG A 243 -12.84 -2.91 -30.75
C ARG A 243 -13.58 -4.21 -31.07
N LYS A 244 -13.09 -5.01 -32.02
CA LYS A 244 -13.69 -6.30 -32.37
C LYS A 244 -13.24 -7.36 -31.35
N TRP A 245 -14.02 -8.45 -31.25
CA TRP A 245 -13.69 -9.59 -30.38
C TRP A 245 -12.51 -10.43 -30.88
N GLU A 246 -12.16 -10.27 -32.15
CA GLU A 246 -11.02 -10.96 -32.76
C GLU A 246 -9.70 -10.34 -32.31
N ARG A 247 -8.66 -11.16 -32.17
CA ARG A 247 -7.33 -10.67 -31.82
C ARG A 247 -6.82 -9.75 -32.94
N PRO A 248 -6.59 -8.45 -32.69
CA PRO A 248 -6.14 -7.54 -33.74
C PRO A 248 -4.73 -7.91 -34.17
N ARG A 249 -4.47 -7.85 -35.48
CA ARG A 249 -3.13 -7.97 -36.05
C ARG A 249 -2.52 -6.59 -36.14
N ILE A 250 -1.37 -6.40 -35.51
CA ILE A 250 -0.62 -5.14 -35.59
C ILE A 250 0.34 -5.26 -36.78
N SER A 251 0.21 -4.36 -37.75
CA SER A 251 1.22 -4.10 -38.78
C SER A 251 2.15 -3.02 -38.24
N ILE A 252 3.46 -3.28 -38.19
CA ILE A 252 4.44 -2.27 -37.79
C ILE A 252 5.02 -1.66 -39.07
N ALA A 253 4.86 -0.35 -39.23
CA ALA A 253 5.43 0.38 -40.36
C ALA A 253 6.83 0.88 -40.00
N GLU A 254 7.83 0.38 -40.73
CA GLU A 254 9.23 0.84 -40.63
C GLU A 254 9.57 1.88 -41.69
N THR A 255 8.79 1.92 -42.78
CA THR A 255 8.93 2.88 -43.89
C THR A 255 7.58 3.45 -44.30
N ALA A 256 7.56 4.68 -44.84
CA ALA A 256 6.41 5.28 -45.50
C ALA A 256 6.88 6.19 -46.65
N VAL A 257 6.07 6.30 -47.70
CA VAL A 257 6.32 7.28 -48.77
C VAL A 257 5.73 8.64 -48.42
N ILE A 258 6.19 9.71 -49.07
CA ILE A 258 5.59 11.06 -48.91
C ILE A 258 4.07 10.98 -49.15
N GLY A 259 3.30 11.64 -48.27
CA GLY A 259 1.84 11.64 -48.29
C GLY A 259 1.16 10.36 -47.78
N GLN A 260 1.91 9.28 -47.49
CA GLN A 260 1.35 8.07 -46.88
C GLN A 260 1.05 8.34 -45.40
N MET A 261 -0.20 8.09 -45.01
CA MET A 261 -0.65 8.21 -43.63
C MET A 261 -0.20 7.01 -42.80
N VAL A 262 0.28 7.30 -41.60
CA VAL A 262 0.59 6.33 -40.54
C VAL A 262 -0.01 6.79 -39.21
N ILE A 263 -0.08 5.86 -38.25
CA ILE A 263 -0.62 6.08 -36.92
C ILE A 263 0.43 5.71 -35.87
N PRO A 264 0.94 6.67 -35.07
CA PRO A 264 1.68 6.36 -33.85
C PRO A 264 0.71 5.91 -32.76
N LEU A 265 0.59 4.60 -32.57
CA LEU A 265 -0.24 3.94 -31.57
C LEU A 265 0.46 3.92 -30.20
N VAL A 266 -0.25 4.40 -29.17
CA VAL A 266 0.17 4.23 -27.77
C VAL A 266 -0.70 3.15 -27.14
N ILE A 267 -0.07 2.03 -26.78
CA ILE A 267 -0.66 0.98 -25.97
C ILE A 267 -0.16 1.15 -24.55
N TYR A 268 -1.06 1.04 -23.56
CA TYR A 268 -0.71 1.11 -22.14
C TYR A 268 -1.40 0.00 -21.36
N VAL A 269 -0.95 -0.23 -20.14
CA VAL A 269 -1.44 -1.32 -19.29
C VAL A 269 -1.28 -0.97 -17.82
N ASN A 270 -2.23 -1.45 -17.02
CA ASN A 270 -2.32 -1.23 -15.58
C ASN A 270 -2.21 0.26 -15.16
N PRO A 271 -3.02 1.19 -15.72
CA PRO A 271 -3.10 2.55 -15.20
C PRO A 271 -3.67 2.56 -13.78
N ARG A 272 -3.22 3.50 -12.94
CA ARG A 272 -3.75 3.65 -11.58
C ARG A 272 -5.15 4.23 -11.64
N ARG A 273 -6.05 3.58 -10.91
CA ARG A 273 -7.41 4.04 -10.71
C ARG A 273 -7.50 4.87 -9.44
N ASP A 274 -8.29 5.92 -9.48
CA ASP A 274 -8.65 6.69 -8.30
C ASP A 274 -9.76 5.99 -7.47
N ALA A 275 -10.29 6.69 -6.47
CA ALA A 275 -11.35 6.17 -5.59
C ALA A 275 -12.69 5.90 -6.33
N ASP A 276 -12.92 6.56 -7.47
CA ASP A 276 -14.11 6.42 -8.30
C ASP A 276 -13.94 5.39 -9.44
N GLU A 277 -12.84 4.64 -9.40
CA GLU A 277 -12.40 3.69 -10.44
C GLU A 277 -12.13 4.36 -11.81
N CYS A 278 -11.82 5.65 -11.81
CA CYS A 278 -11.43 6.41 -13.00
C CYS A 278 -9.92 6.36 -13.21
N VAL A 279 -9.50 6.35 -14.49
CA VAL A 279 -8.11 6.51 -14.89
C VAL A 279 -7.88 7.91 -15.44
N ASP A 280 -6.65 8.37 -15.34
CA ASP A 280 -6.20 9.61 -15.97
C ASP A 280 -4.80 9.42 -16.55
N VAL A 281 -4.74 9.29 -17.88
CA VAL A 281 -3.52 9.07 -18.65
C VAL A 281 -3.40 10.11 -19.74
N THR A 282 -2.29 10.82 -19.77
CA THR A 282 -1.96 11.82 -20.80
C THR A 282 -0.69 11.46 -21.54
N CYS A 283 -0.52 12.02 -22.74
CA CYS A 283 0.62 11.77 -23.59
C CYS A 283 1.19 13.09 -24.13
N ASP A 284 2.50 13.27 -24.02
CA ASP A 284 3.22 14.35 -24.69
C ASP A 284 3.88 13.81 -25.94
N PHE A 285 3.43 14.23 -27.12
CA PHE A 285 4.02 13.84 -28.40
C PHE A 285 5.01 14.88 -28.89
N THR A 286 6.13 14.43 -29.43
CA THR A 286 7.08 15.25 -30.20
C THR A 286 7.54 14.46 -31.42
N ILE A 287 7.38 15.05 -32.61
CA ILE A 287 7.84 14.50 -33.88
C ILE A 287 9.07 15.30 -34.31
N ILE A 288 10.16 14.61 -34.62
CA ILE A 288 11.46 15.19 -34.93
C ILE A 288 11.85 14.80 -36.35
N ARG A 289 12.24 15.81 -37.14
CA ARG A 289 12.72 15.67 -38.51
C ARG A 289 14.09 14.99 -38.56
N PRO A 290 14.52 14.48 -39.73
CA PRO A 290 15.86 13.92 -39.93
C PRO A 290 17.00 14.88 -39.58
N ASP A 291 16.80 16.19 -39.71
CA ASP A 291 17.79 17.23 -39.36
C ASP A 291 17.85 17.53 -37.84
N GLY A 292 17.02 16.87 -37.03
CA GLY A 292 16.92 17.07 -35.59
C GLY A 292 15.98 18.21 -35.16
N SER A 293 15.39 18.95 -36.10
CA SER A 293 14.40 19.98 -35.79
C SER A 293 13.07 19.37 -35.37
N ILE A 294 12.32 20.07 -34.51
CA ILE A 294 10.99 19.65 -34.10
C ILE A 294 10.00 19.97 -35.23
N ALA A 295 9.28 18.95 -35.72
CA ALA A 295 8.18 19.12 -36.65
C ALA A 295 6.88 19.47 -35.93
N HIS A 296 6.54 18.68 -34.91
CA HIS A 296 5.32 18.86 -34.13
C HIS A 296 5.58 18.60 -32.66
N LYS A 297 4.84 19.32 -31.80
CA LYS A 297 4.80 19.09 -30.36
C LYS A 297 3.36 19.21 -29.88
N ILE A 298 2.84 18.16 -29.26
CA ILE A 298 1.46 18.07 -28.79
C ILE A 298 1.52 17.69 -27.30
N PRO A 299 1.53 18.67 -26.39
CA PRO A 299 1.55 18.39 -24.96
C PRO A 299 0.16 17.98 -24.45
N ASP A 300 0.14 17.20 -23.36
CA ASP A 300 -1.04 16.88 -22.56
C ASP A 300 -2.23 16.32 -23.37
N LEU A 301 -1.93 15.53 -24.41
CA LEU A 301 -2.96 14.84 -25.19
C LEU A 301 -3.63 13.77 -24.32
N THR A 302 -4.95 13.82 -24.19
CA THR A 302 -5.69 12.82 -23.41
C THR A 302 -5.57 11.43 -24.04
N CYS A 303 -4.84 10.53 -23.39
CA CYS A 303 -4.67 9.16 -23.82
C CYS A 303 -5.71 8.23 -23.20
N ALA A 304 -6.15 8.47 -21.97
CA ALA A 304 -7.31 7.82 -21.38
C ALA A 304 -7.87 8.65 -20.24
N ASN A 305 -9.19 8.83 -20.20
CA ASN A 305 -9.84 9.46 -19.06
C ASN A 305 -11.19 8.79 -18.76
N GLY A 306 -11.51 8.66 -17.48
CA GLY A 306 -12.80 8.17 -16.98
C GLY A 306 -12.80 6.72 -16.49
N LYS A 307 -14.00 6.18 -16.25
CA LYS A 307 -14.18 4.86 -15.63
C LYS A 307 -13.68 3.73 -16.52
N MET A 308 -12.87 2.85 -15.95
CA MET A 308 -12.30 1.70 -16.67
C MET A 308 -12.92 0.39 -16.20
N GLN A 309 -13.69 -0.25 -17.08
CA GLN A 309 -14.32 -1.56 -16.80
C GLN A 309 -13.41 -2.75 -17.13
N ALA A 310 -12.39 -2.54 -17.97
CA ALA A 310 -11.46 -3.60 -18.35
C ALA A 310 -10.64 -4.10 -17.13
N PRO A 311 -10.24 -5.39 -17.07
CA PRO A 311 -9.28 -5.86 -16.08
C PRO A 311 -7.97 -5.07 -16.10
N ARG A 312 -7.30 -4.90 -14.94
CA ARG A 312 -6.09 -4.07 -14.79
C ARG A 312 -4.92 -4.50 -15.70
N ASN A 313 -4.78 -5.79 -15.96
CA ASN A 313 -3.69 -6.36 -16.77
C ASN A 313 -4.00 -6.52 -18.26
N ASN A 314 -5.12 -5.97 -18.73
CA ASN A 314 -5.40 -5.92 -20.15
C ASN A 314 -4.57 -4.83 -20.82
N LEU A 315 -4.10 -5.12 -22.04
CA LEU A 315 -3.59 -4.08 -22.92
C LEU A 315 -4.74 -3.15 -23.31
N LEU A 316 -4.45 -1.86 -23.29
CA LEU A 316 -5.39 -0.79 -23.57
C LEU A 316 -4.79 0.12 -24.64
N LEU A 317 -5.64 0.61 -25.53
CA LEU A 317 -5.25 1.54 -26.57
C LEU A 317 -5.59 2.97 -26.15
N SER A 318 -4.74 3.94 -26.50
CA SER A 318 -5.04 5.35 -26.31
C SER A 318 -6.39 5.72 -26.94
N GLN A 319 -7.15 6.61 -26.33
CA GLN A 319 -8.42 7.10 -26.87
C GLN A 319 -8.21 8.14 -27.97
N SER A 320 -7.05 8.80 -27.99
CA SER A 320 -6.69 9.76 -29.03
C SER A 320 -6.11 9.04 -30.25
N GLU A 321 -6.73 9.27 -31.41
CA GLU A 321 -6.32 8.75 -32.71
C GLU A 321 -5.48 9.81 -33.45
N LEU A 322 -4.16 9.78 -33.31
CA LEU A 322 -3.27 10.66 -34.07
C LEU A 322 -2.93 10.00 -35.41
N GLN A 323 -3.11 10.72 -36.50
CA GLN A 323 -2.63 10.34 -37.84
C GLN A 323 -1.56 11.32 -38.27
N TRP A 324 -0.56 10.84 -39.00
CA TRP A 324 0.56 11.64 -39.47
C TRP A 324 1.03 11.16 -40.84
N SER A 325 1.47 12.08 -41.68
CA SER A 325 2.17 11.85 -42.94
C SER A 325 3.27 12.90 -43.11
N ALA A 326 4.30 12.58 -43.89
CA ALA A 326 5.22 13.59 -44.39
C ALA A 326 4.56 14.34 -45.57
N ASP A 327 4.65 15.67 -45.57
CA ASP A 327 4.06 16.52 -46.61
C ASP A 327 5.00 16.64 -47.83
N GLU A 328 4.47 17.13 -48.94
CA GLU A 328 5.30 17.45 -50.11
C GLU A 328 6.33 18.53 -49.74
N GLY A 329 7.61 18.22 -49.95
CA GLY A 329 8.74 19.10 -49.60
C GLY A 329 9.35 18.84 -48.22
N ASP A 330 8.77 17.95 -47.42
CA ASP A 330 9.42 17.47 -46.19
C ASP A 330 10.69 16.63 -46.52
N PRO A 331 11.71 16.65 -45.64
CA PRO A 331 12.93 15.89 -45.84
C PRO A 331 12.69 14.37 -45.80
N LEU A 332 13.28 13.67 -46.77
CA LEU A 332 13.46 12.23 -46.73
C LEU A 332 14.39 11.82 -45.58
N GLY A 333 14.27 10.58 -45.15
CA GLY A 333 15.13 10.00 -44.12
C GLY A 333 14.37 9.61 -42.85
N LYS A 334 15.11 9.44 -41.76
CA LYS A 334 14.59 8.95 -40.49
C LYS A 334 13.84 10.02 -39.70
N TRP A 335 12.55 9.84 -39.53
CA TRP A 335 11.70 10.65 -38.65
C TRP A 335 11.54 9.96 -37.29
N THR A 336 11.68 10.72 -36.21
CA THR A 336 11.63 10.19 -34.83
C THR A 336 10.37 10.64 -34.10
N PHE A 337 9.71 9.72 -33.43
CA PHE A 337 8.52 9.94 -32.62
C PHE A 337 8.86 9.70 -31.15
N ASN A 338 8.81 10.77 -30.37
CA ASN A 338 8.96 10.72 -28.93
C ASN A 338 7.59 10.88 -28.27
N VAL A 339 7.27 10.00 -27.34
CA VAL A 339 6.03 10.08 -26.55
C VAL A 339 6.36 9.88 -25.08
N THR A 340 5.93 10.81 -24.23
CA THR A 340 5.94 10.59 -22.78
C THR A 340 4.53 10.26 -22.32
N VAL A 341 4.31 9.02 -21.89
CA VAL A 341 3.02 8.55 -21.37
C VAL A 341 2.99 8.75 -19.87
N LYS A 342 1.98 9.46 -19.36
CA LYS A 342 1.87 9.84 -17.94
C LYS A 342 0.65 9.18 -17.30
N ASP A 343 0.84 8.40 -16.24
CA ASP A 343 -0.24 7.97 -15.33
C ASP A 343 -0.36 9.02 -14.21
N ASN A 344 -1.29 9.95 -14.37
CA ASN A 344 -1.45 11.11 -13.50
C ASN A 344 -1.88 10.71 -12.08
N ASN A 345 -2.68 9.65 -11.96
CA ASN A 345 -3.11 9.11 -10.67
C ASN A 345 -1.96 8.46 -9.90
N ARG A 346 -0.93 7.97 -10.60
CA ARG A 346 0.28 7.37 -10.01
C ARG A 346 1.43 8.36 -9.88
N GLY A 347 1.45 9.44 -10.66
CA GLY A 347 2.58 10.36 -10.77
C GLY A 347 3.77 9.73 -11.50
N VAL A 348 3.51 8.85 -12.48
CA VAL A 348 4.55 8.11 -13.22
C VAL A 348 4.56 8.54 -14.67
N GLU A 349 5.76 8.74 -15.20
CA GLU A 349 6.01 9.08 -16.60
C GLU A 349 6.93 8.05 -17.26
N ILE A 350 6.57 7.64 -18.47
CA ILE A 350 7.32 6.67 -19.29
C ILE A 350 7.67 7.33 -20.64
N PRO A 351 8.95 7.69 -20.86
CA PRO A 351 9.41 8.19 -22.16
C PRO A 351 9.67 7.03 -23.13
N LEU A 352 9.01 7.09 -24.28
CA LEU A 352 9.11 6.13 -25.37
C LEU A 352 9.61 6.81 -26.64
N THR A 353 10.40 6.09 -27.43
CA THR A 353 10.93 6.55 -28.72
C THR A 353 10.77 5.48 -29.78
N THR A 354 10.31 5.86 -30.96
CA THR A 354 10.35 5.02 -32.18
C THR A 354 10.64 5.88 -33.40
N SER A 355 10.79 5.27 -34.57
CA SER A 355 11.11 5.98 -35.81
C SER A 355 10.55 5.29 -37.04
N ILE A 356 10.36 6.05 -38.11
CA ILE A 356 10.00 5.58 -39.45
C ILE A 356 10.92 6.22 -40.48
N GLU A 357 11.27 5.49 -41.52
CA GLU A 357 12.02 6.02 -42.66
C GLU A 357 11.06 6.56 -43.73
N ILE A 358 11.23 7.83 -44.12
CA ILE A 358 10.46 8.43 -45.21
C ILE A 358 11.23 8.35 -46.52
N THR A 359 10.59 7.77 -47.52
CA THR A 359 11.12 7.60 -48.88
C THR A 359 10.26 8.35 -49.90
N GLU A 360 10.78 8.44 -51.14
CA GLU A 360 10.03 8.99 -52.28
C GLU A 360 8.77 8.18 -52.62
#